data_AF-A0A0P7CA05-F1
#
_entry.id   AF-A0A0P7CA05-F1
#
_cell.length_a   1.000
_cell.length_b   1.000
_cell.length_c   1.000
_cell.angle_alpha   90.00
_cell.angle_beta   90.00
_cell.angle_gamma   90.00
#
_symmetry.space_group_name_H-M   'P 1'
#
loop_
_entity.id
_entity.type
_entity.pdbx_description
1 polymer ?
#
loop_
_entity_poly.entity_id
_entity_poly.type
_entity_poly.pdbx_seq_one_letter_code
_entity_poly.pdbx_strand_id
1 'polypeptide(L)'
;MILVPRPGVLSSQLVSVLGRLANDVSNLHSGGAGRTSYERLTAYLDWADEASRQLRGLVPADDVQRLVFGGRYRDLLDLALSETVTAQHGVESFRRSTAEAYNRTTQITQHPVVNALLSRELDDRTQVLKETQNALEAKVDHWAHVGALVVLDTSFYVEHDKLEDIDFAGVLDLPGEDIHLIVPMAVVDELDGLKRHRDKRWRAGYTLAVLDRVWRDDSTMRLGRLRDAQTAHDDPSGAPVAGAVTVGLLPDPRGHVRLPITDDEIVDRAAAVRAIAGRPVTVVTYDTGMSTRARLAGLKALKLTKPDPAGDEPAAAGSGSRHGRRKG
;
A
#
# COMPACT_ATOMS: atom_id res chain seq x y z
N MET A 1 0.81 -0.34 -10.79
CA MET A 1 -0.49 -0.28 -10.07
C MET A 1 -0.22 -0.43 -8.58
N ILE A 2 -0.97 0.23 -7.69
CA ILE A 2 -0.84 -0.01 -6.24
C ILE A 2 -1.96 -0.96 -5.83
N LEU A 3 -1.59 -2.19 -5.51
CA LEU A 3 -2.52 -3.20 -5.01
C LEU A 3 -2.51 -3.19 -3.48
N VAL A 4 -3.70 -3.23 -2.87
CA VAL A 4 -3.86 -3.28 -1.42
C VAL A 4 -4.51 -4.61 -1.07
N PRO A 5 -3.86 -5.48 -0.27
CA PRO A 5 -4.47 -6.70 0.20
C PRO A 5 -5.75 -6.41 1.00
N ARG A 6 -6.71 -7.34 0.98
CA ARG A 6 -7.84 -7.28 1.91
C ARG A 6 -7.33 -7.29 3.37
N PRO A 7 -8.08 -6.69 4.30
CA PRO A 7 -7.74 -6.75 5.72
C PRO A 7 -7.47 -8.18 6.19
N GLY A 8 -6.34 -8.39 6.87
CA GLY A 8 -5.91 -9.70 7.37
C GLY A 8 -5.12 -10.57 6.39
N VAL A 9 -5.01 -10.18 5.11
CA VAL A 9 -4.20 -10.90 4.12
C VAL A 9 -2.76 -10.40 4.17
N LEU A 10 -1.80 -11.32 4.29
CA LEU A 10 -0.38 -10.97 4.26
C LEU A 10 0.08 -10.69 2.83
N SER A 11 0.86 -9.62 2.64
CA SER A 11 1.39 -9.31 1.31
C SER A 11 2.29 -10.40 0.75
N SER A 12 3.01 -11.16 1.58
CA SER A 12 3.82 -12.30 1.13
C SER A 12 2.97 -13.41 0.49
N GLN A 13 1.78 -13.69 1.04
CA GLN A 13 0.82 -14.62 0.45
C GLN A 13 0.35 -14.11 -0.91
N LEU A 14 0.00 -12.82 -0.99
CA LEU A 14 -0.45 -12.20 -2.24
C LEU A 14 0.66 -12.20 -3.31
N VAL A 15 1.90 -11.86 -2.95
CA VAL A 15 3.08 -11.96 -3.83
C VAL A 15 3.21 -13.36 -4.40
N SER A 16 3.12 -14.39 -3.54
CA SER A 16 3.22 -15.79 -3.98
C SER A 16 2.10 -16.18 -4.96
N VAL A 17 0.86 -15.75 -4.71
CA VAL A 17 -0.28 -16.01 -5.60
C VAL A 17 -0.11 -15.28 -6.93
N LEU A 18 0.28 -13.99 -6.92
CA LEU A 18 0.52 -13.22 -8.14
C LEU A 18 1.61 -13.84 -9.00
N GLY A 19 2.73 -14.27 -8.40
CA GLY A 19 3.81 -14.94 -9.11
C GLY A 19 3.40 -16.27 -9.71
N ARG A 20 2.58 -17.06 -9.00
CA ARG A 20 2.00 -18.30 -9.54
C ARG A 20 1.11 -18.02 -10.75
N LEU A 21 0.16 -17.09 -10.63
CA LEU A 21 -0.76 -16.74 -11.72
C LEU A 21 -0.01 -16.18 -12.94
N ALA A 22 1.03 -15.38 -12.72
CA ALA A 22 1.90 -14.86 -13.78
C ALA A 22 2.63 -15.99 -14.53
N ASN A 23 3.11 -16.99 -13.81
CA ASN A 23 3.74 -18.17 -14.40
C ASN A 23 2.72 -19.03 -15.16
N ASP A 24 1.54 -19.26 -14.59
CA ASP A 24 0.47 -20.05 -15.22
C ASP A 24 0.06 -19.46 -16.57
N VAL A 25 -0.21 -18.15 -16.62
CA VAL A 25 -0.60 -17.48 -17.88
C VAL A 25 0.55 -17.40 -18.87
N SER A 26 1.79 -17.23 -18.40
CA SER A 26 2.98 -17.27 -19.26
C SER A 26 3.21 -18.66 -19.87
N ASN A 27 2.91 -19.73 -19.13
CA ASN A 27 2.95 -21.10 -19.62
C ASN A 27 1.88 -21.38 -20.68
N LEU A 28 0.70 -20.75 -20.57
CA LEU A 28 -0.32 -20.81 -21.62
C LEU A 28 0.12 -20.12 -22.91
N HIS A 29 0.95 -19.07 -22.81
CA HIS A 29 1.54 -18.41 -23.96
C HIS A 29 2.58 -19.30 -24.64
N SER A 30 3.54 -19.85 -23.88
CA SER A 30 4.67 -20.63 -24.41
C SER A 30 4.33 -22.08 -24.79
N GLY A 31 3.37 -22.70 -24.11
CA GLY A 31 2.94 -24.09 -24.33
C GLY A 31 1.98 -24.29 -25.51
N GLY A 32 1.79 -23.28 -26.37
CA GLY A 32 0.84 -23.31 -27.48
C GLY A 32 1.26 -24.14 -28.70
N ALA A 33 2.48 -24.67 -28.73
CA ALA A 33 2.96 -25.48 -29.85
C ALA A 33 2.11 -26.76 -30.01
N GLY A 34 1.25 -26.78 -31.03
CA GLY A 34 0.37 -27.91 -31.35
C GLY A 34 -1.07 -27.80 -30.86
N ARG A 35 -1.46 -26.73 -30.15
CA ARG A 35 -2.87 -26.48 -29.76
C ARG A 35 -3.62 -25.69 -30.83
N THR A 36 -4.90 -25.99 -31.01
CA THR A 36 -5.81 -25.18 -31.83
C THR A 36 -6.09 -23.83 -31.17
N SER A 37 -6.54 -22.82 -31.94
CA SER A 37 -6.92 -21.52 -31.36
C SER A 37 -8.00 -21.64 -30.28
N TYR A 38 -8.95 -22.57 -30.47
CA TYR A 38 -10.04 -22.82 -29.54
C TYR A 38 -9.57 -23.47 -28.23
N GLU A 39 -8.67 -24.45 -28.30
CA GLU A 39 -8.07 -25.06 -27.10
C GLU A 39 -7.29 -24.03 -26.28
N ARG A 40 -6.56 -23.13 -26.96
CA ARG A 40 -5.85 -22.04 -26.28
C ARG A 40 -6.83 -21.04 -25.65
N LEU A 41 -7.90 -20.68 -26.37
CA LEU A 41 -8.94 -19.76 -25.87
C LEU A 41 -9.65 -20.34 -24.64
N THR A 42 -10.05 -21.61 -24.69
CA THR A 42 -10.69 -22.31 -23.57
C THR A 42 -9.76 -22.36 -22.36
N ALA A 43 -8.49 -22.73 -22.56
CA ALA A 43 -7.50 -22.76 -21.48
C ALA A 43 -7.27 -21.39 -20.83
N TYR A 44 -7.34 -20.29 -21.60
CA TYR A 44 -7.28 -18.94 -21.06
C TYR A 44 -8.53 -18.58 -20.24
N LEU A 45 -9.73 -18.94 -20.70
CA LEU A 45 -10.96 -18.68 -19.97
C LEU A 45 -11.02 -19.48 -18.66
N ASP A 46 -10.60 -20.74 -18.68
CA ASP A 46 -10.47 -21.58 -17.47
C ASP A 46 -9.47 -20.98 -16.48
N TRP A 47 -8.30 -20.52 -16.98
CA TRP A 47 -7.33 -19.80 -16.15
C TRP A 47 -7.92 -18.53 -15.56
N ALA A 48 -8.68 -17.76 -16.33
CA ALA A 48 -9.27 -16.50 -15.86
C ALA A 48 -10.29 -16.76 -14.73
N ASP A 49 -11.14 -17.78 -14.85
CA ASP A 49 -12.08 -18.13 -13.78
C ASP A 49 -11.35 -18.54 -12.50
N GLU A 50 -10.37 -19.45 -12.61
CA GLU A 50 -9.58 -19.94 -11.50
C GLU A 50 -8.75 -18.83 -10.83
N ALA A 51 -8.11 -17.97 -11.62
CA ALA A 51 -7.39 -16.80 -11.13
C ALA A 51 -8.31 -15.85 -10.36
N SER A 52 -9.53 -15.62 -10.87
CA SER A 52 -10.53 -14.80 -10.18
C SER A 52 -10.92 -15.41 -8.83
N ARG A 53 -11.08 -16.74 -8.77
CA ARG A 53 -11.44 -17.46 -7.55
C ARG A 53 -10.34 -17.35 -6.50
N GLN A 54 -9.08 -17.49 -6.90
CA GLN A 54 -7.93 -17.34 -5.98
C GLN A 54 -7.80 -15.90 -5.45
N LEU A 55 -8.06 -14.89 -6.29
CA LEU A 55 -7.86 -13.48 -5.92
C LEU A 55 -9.02 -12.85 -5.14
N ARG A 56 -10.27 -13.33 -5.27
CA ARG A 56 -11.46 -12.73 -4.63
C ARG A 56 -11.34 -12.59 -3.10
N GLY A 57 -10.64 -13.52 -2.45
CA GLY A 57 -10.38 -13.49 -1.01
C GLY A 57 -9.17 -12.65 -0.60
N LEU A 58 -8.34 -12.25 -1.56
CA LEU A 58 -7.05 -11.59 -1.32
C LEU A 58 -7.08 -10.10 -1.63
N VAL A 59 -7.86 -9.68 -2.63
CA VAL A 59 -7.87 -8.30 -3.13
C VAL A 59 -9.31 -7.79 -3.36
N PRO A 60 -9.53 -6.47 -3.44
CA PRO A 60 -10.82 -5.90 -3.83
C PRO A 60 -11.29 -6.36 -5.21
N ALA A 61 -12.60 -6.38 -5.44
CA ALA A 61 -13.18 -6.87 -6.71
C ALA A 61 -12.68 -6.09 -7.93
N ASP A 62 -12.48 -4.78 -7.81
CA ASP A 62 -11.95 -3.94 -8.88
C ASP A 62 -10.52 -4.33 -9.27
N ASP A 63 -9.71 -4.79 -8.31
CA ASP A 63 -8.36 -5.25 -8.59
C ASP A 63 -8.38 -6.63 -9.26
N VAL A 64 -9.32 -7.52 -8.89
CA VAL A 64 -9.55 -8.77 -9.63
C VAL A 64 -9.89 -8.47 -11.09
N GLN A 65 -10.81 -7.51 -11.32
CA GLN A 65 -11.20 -7.09 -12.66
C GLN A 65 -10.00 -6.61 -13.48
N ARG A 66 -9.16 -5.75 -12.89
CA ARG A 66 -7.98 -5.19 -13.58
C ARG A 66 -6.90 -6.23 -13.85
N LEU A 67 -6.67 -7.16 -12.92
CA LEU A 67 -5.65 -8.18 -13.03
C LEU A 67 -6.04 -9.29 -14.00
N VAL A 68 -7.27 -9.79 -13.89
CA VAL A 68 -7.72 -11.00 -14.59
C VAL A 68 -8.49 -10.66 -15.86
N PHE A 69 -9.49 -9.79 -15.76
CA PHE A 69 -10.45 -9.50 -16.82
C PHE A 69 -10.04 -8.26 -17.61
N GLY A 70 -8.93 -8.40 -18.37
CA GLY A 70 -8.40 -7.36 -19.23
C GLY A 70 -9.39 -6.83 -20.26
N GLY A 71 -9.03 -5.74 -20.95
CA GLY A 71 -9.94 -5.06 -21.88
C GLY A 71 -10.50 -5.95 -22.99
N ARG A 72 -9.75 -6.99 -23.41
CA ARG A 72 -10.14 -7.92 -24.47
C ARG A 72 -10.79 -9.21 -23.95
N TYR A 73 -10.92 -9.38 -22.64
CA TYR A 73 -11.54 -10.58 -22.06
C TYR A 73 -12.96 -10.79 -22.58
N ARG A 74 -13.76 -9.72 -22.66
CA ARG A 74 -15.14 -9.79 -23.18
C ARG A 74 -15.19 -10.18 -24.66
N ASP A 75 -14.34 -9.60 -25.49
CA ASP A 75 -14.27 -9.93 -26.92
C ASP A 75 -13.92 -11.40 -27.15
N LEU A 76 -12.99 -11.94 -26.34
CA LEU A 76 -12.58 -13.34 -26.37
C LEU A 76 -13.68 -14.28 -25.84
N LEU A 77 -14.41 -13.87 -24.81
CA LEU A 77 -15.55 -14.62 -24.27
C LEU A 77 -16.69 -14.68 -25.29
N ASP A 78 -17.06 -13.55 -25.91
CA ASP A 78 -18.10 -13.49 -26.93
C ASP A 78 -17.76 -14.35 -28.14
N LEU A 79 -16.48 -14.39 -28.53
CA LEU A 79 -15.99 -15.28 -29.57
C LEU A 79 -16.17 -16.77 -29.20
N ALA A 80 -15.80 -17.16 -27.98
CA ALA A 80 -15.98 -18.54 -27.50
C ALA A 80 -17.45 -18.96 -27.43
N LEU A 81 -18.33 -18.03 -27.02
CA LEU A 81 -19.78 -18.25 -26.95
C LEU A 81 -20.42 -18.37 -28.34
N SER A 82 -19.96 -17.58 -29.31
CA SER A 82 -20.40 -17.66 -30.71
C SER A 82 -20.07 -19.03 -31.34
N GLU A 83 -18.91 -19.60 -31.01
CA GLU A 83 -18.52 -20.93 -31.48
C GLU A 83 -19.35 -22.05 -30.85
N THR A 84 -19.68 -21.96 -29.55
CA THR A 84 -20.50 -22.96 -28.86
C THR A 84 -21.95 -22.99 -29.37
N VAL A 85 -22.54 -21.83 -29.68
CA VAL A 85 -23.89 -21.74 -30.26
C VAL A 85 -23.92 -22.30 -31.68
N THR A 86 -22.88 -22.09 -32.47
CA THR A 86 -22.76 -22.63 -33.84
C THR A 86 -22.62 -24.15 -33.81
N ALA A 87 -21.87 -24.70 -32.86
CA ALA A 87 -21.76 -26.15 -32.66
C ALA A 87 -23.10 -26.79 -32.25
N GLN A 88 -23.88 -26.15 -31.36
CA GLN A 88 -25.18 -26.67 -30.93
C GLN A 88 -26.28 -26.58 -32.00
N HIS A 89 -26.36 -25.48 -32.77
CA HIS A 89 -27.32 -25.37 -33.89
C HIS A 89 -26.92 -26.25 -35.10
N GLY A 90 -25.65 -26.61 -35.20
CA GLY A 90 -25.18 -27.63 -36.13
C GLY A 90 -25.82 -29.00 -35.87
N VAL A 91 -25.97 -29.42 -34.61
CA VAL A 91 -26.45 -30.77 -34.24
C VAL A 91 -27.89 -31.05 -34.71
N GLU A 92 -28.73 -30.02 -34.84
CA GLU A 92 -30.13 -30.20 -35.29
C GLU A 92 -30.27 -30.35 -36.81
N SER A 93 -29.24 -29.97 -37.57
CA SER A 93 -29.19 -30.10 -39.04
C SER A 93 -28.32 -31.27 -39.54
N PHE A 94 -27.79 -32.10 -38.64
CA PHE A 94 -26.62 -32.94 -38.92
C PHE A 94 -26.84 -34.45 -38.72
N ARG A 95 -27.65 -35.04 -39.59
CA ARG A 95 -27.58 -36.49 -39.94
C ARG A 95 -27.01 -36.75 -41.34
N ARG A 96 -26.52 -35.72 -42.05
CA ARG A 96 -25.81 -35.85 -43.33
C ARG A 96 -24.65 -34.84 -43.38
N SER A 97 -23.44 -35.33 -43.70
CA SER A 97 -22.18 -34.57 -43.93
C SER A 97 -21.29 -34.27 -42.72
N THR A 98 -20.87 -35.32 -42.00
CA THR A 98 -19.90 -35.25 -40.88
C THR A 98 -18.52 -34.67 -41.23
N ALA A 99 -18.13 -34.63 -42.50
CA ALA A 99 -16.81 -34.13 -42.92
C ALA A 99 -16.78 -32.61 -43.20
N GLU A 100 -17.87 -32.02 -43.70
CA GLU A 100 -17.86 -30.61 -44.11
C GLU A 100 -18.16 -29.64 -42.95
N ALA A 101 -19.00 -30.00 -41.98
CA ALA A 101 -19.17 -29.16 -40.79
C ALA A 101 -18.05 -29.32 -39.77
N TYR A 102 -17.37 -30.48 -39.75
CA TYR A 102 -16.09 -30.61 -39.06
C TYR A 102 -15.11 -29.61 -39.68
N ASN A 103 -14.88 -29.64 -41.00
CA ASN A 103 -14.00 -28.68 -41.68
C ASN A 103 -14.40 -27.20 -41.52
N ARG A 104 -15.70 -26.87 -41.44
CA ARG A 104 -16.17 -25.48 -41.24
C ARG A 104 -15.94 -24.99 -39.80
N THR A 105 -16.11 -25.87 -38.82
CA THR A 105 -15.75 -25.62 -37.41
C THR A 105 -14.23 -25.56 -37.26
N THR A 106 -13.50 -26.42 -37.99
CA THR A 106 -12.03 -26.45 -38.03
C THR A 106 -11.40 -25.21 -38.71
N GLN A 107 -12.13 -24.55 -39.63
CA GLN A 107 -11.67 -23.33 -40.31
C GLN A 107 -11.72 -22.06 -39.43
N ILE A 108 -12.58 -22.02 -38.40
CA ILE A 108 -12.60 -20.91 -37.44
C ILE A 108 -11.45 -21.08 -36.42
N THR A 109 -11.11 -22.33 -36.05
CA THR A 109 -10.00 -22.70 -35.14
C THR A 109 -8.59 -22.42 -35.63
N GLN A 110 -8.40 -21.94 -36.87
CA GLN A 110 -7.10 -21.49 -37.38
C GLN A 110 -7.04 -20.01 -37.70
N HIS A 111 -7.97 -19.17 -37.19
CA HIS A 111 -7.91 -17.75 -37.47
C HIS A 111 -6.62 -17.13 -36.89
N PRO A 112 -5.66 -16.67 -37.73
CA PRO A 112 -4.40 -16.10 -37.25
C PRO A 112 -4.65 -14.86 -36.36
N VAL A 113 -5.76 -14.17 -36.63
CA VAL A 113 -6.23 -13.02 -35.86
C VAL A 113 -6.59 -13.40 -34.42
N VAL A 114 -7.30 -14.51 -34.19
CA VAL A 114 -7.69 -14.96 -32.85
C VAL A 114 -6.45 -15.37 -32.05
N ASN A 115 -5.53 -16.10 -32.68
CA ASN A 115 -4.26 -16.44 -32.03
C ASN A 115 -3.43 -15.20 -31.71
N ALA A 116 -3.39 -14.20 -32.58
CA ALA A 116 -2.68 -12.95 -32.33
C ALA A 116 -3.31 -12.14 -31.18
N LEU A 117 -4.65 -12.04 -31.14
CA LEU A 117 -5.38 -11.38 -30.05
C LEU A 117 -5.17 -12.09 -28.72
N LEU A 118 -5.27 -13.42 -28.72
CA LEU A 118 -5.07 -14.23 -27.53
C LEU A 118 -3.62 -14.15 -27.03
N SER A 119 -2.62 -14.27 -27.91
CA SER A 119 -1.21 -14.13 -27.53
C SER A 119 -0.95 -12.76 -26.89
N ARG A 120 -1.48 -11.69 -27.48
CA ARG A 120 -1.37 -10.33 -26.91
C ARG A 120 -2.08 -10.20 -25.56
N GLU A 121 -3.24 -10.81 -25.39
CA GLU A 121 -3.92 -10.81 -24.10
C GLU A 121 -3.10 -11.56 -23.03
N LEU A 122 -2.58 -12.74 -23.36
CA LEU A 122 -1.72 -13.51 -22.46
C LEU A 122 -0.45 -12.75 -22.09
N ASP A 123 0.18 -12.04 -23.04
CA ASP A 123 1.33 -11.17 -22.79
C ASP A 123 0.98 -10.02 -21.85
N ASP A 124 -0.10 -9.30 -22.14
CA ASP A 124 -0.55 -8.17 -21.31
C ASP A 124 -0.92 -8.64 -19.89
N ARG A 125 -1.55 -9.81 -19.73
CA ARG A 125 -1.84 -10.39 -18.40
C ARG A 125 -0.57 -10.79 -17.67
N THR A 126 0.38 -11.44 -18.36
CA THR A 126 1.69 -11.78 -17.80
C THR A 126 2.41 -10.53 -17.29
N GLN A 127 2.46 -9.48 -18.11
CA GLN A 127 3.13 -8.24 -17.77
C GLN A 127 2.47 -7.53 -16.59
N VAL A 128 1.15 -7.36 -16.61
CA VAL A 128 0.42 -6.69 -15.51
C VAL A 128 0.59 -7.43 -14.19
N LEU A 129 0.54 -8.76 -14.19
CA LEU A 129 0.74 -9.56 -12.98
C LEU A 129 2.18 -9.44 -12.46
N LYS A 130 3.19 -9.53 -13.33
CA LYS A 130 4.61 -9.37 -12.94
C LYS A 130 4.93 -7.97 -12.44
N GLU A 131 4.46 -6.92 -13.12
CA GLU A 131 4.65 -5.54 -12.67
C GLU A 131 3.98 -5.30 -11.31
N THR A 132 2.80 -5.89 -11.10
CA THR A 132 2.09 -5.78 -9.82
C THR A 132 2.79 -6.55 -8.71
N GLN A 133 3.28 -7.76 -9.01
CA GLN A 133 4.10 -8.56 -8.10
C GLN A 133 5.36 -7.79 -7.70
N ASN A 134 6.15 -7.33 -8.66
CA ASN A 134 7.40 -6.61 -8.41
C ASN A 134 7.15 -5.32 -7.61
N ALA A 135 6.08 -4.59 -7.92
CA ALA A 135 5.72 -3.38 -7.17
C ALA A 135 5.28 -3.68 -5.73
N LEU A 136 4.69 -4.85 -5.48
CA LEU A 136 4.33 -5.29 -4.14
C LEU A 136 5.56 -5.82 -3.38
N GLU A 137 6.42 -6.61 -4.03
CA GLU A 137 7.70 -7.08 -3.48
C GLU A 137 8.58 -5.91 -3.05
N ALA A 138 8.76 -4.91 -3.92
CA ALA A 138 9.54 -3.71 -3.58
C ALA A 138 9.00 -2.98 -2.34
N LYS A 139 7.68 -3.02 -2.10
CA LYS A 139 7.08 -2.47 -0.87
C LYS A 139 7.32 -3.36 0.33
N VAL A 140 7.18 -4.68 0.18
CA VAL A 140 7.45 -5.64 1.26
C VAL A 140 8.91 -5.50 1.70
N ASP A 141 9.85 -5.50 0.75
CA ASP A 141 11.28 -5.35 0.99
C ASP A 141 11.60 -4.01 1.67
N HIS A 142 10.95 -2.93 1.23
CA HIS A 142 11.08 -1.63 1.87
C HIS A 142 10.73 -1.70 3.36
N TRP A 143 9.59 -2.28 3.72
CA TRP A 143 9.15 -2.38 5.12
C TRP A 143 9.89 -3.46 5.93
N ALA A 144 10.49 -4.45 5.26
CA ALA A 144 11.23 -5.53 5.90
C ALA A 144 12.54 -5.04 6.54
N HIS A 145 13.19 -4.06 5.92
CA HIS A 145 14.53 -3.61 6.31
C HIS A 145 14.57 -2.33 7.13
N VAL A 146 13.47 -1.59 7.20
CA VAL A 146 13.38 -0.44 8.12
C VAL A 146 13.29 -0.91 9.56
N GLY A 147 13.66 -0.04 10.50
CA GLY A 147 13.64 -0.32 11.94
C GLY A 147 12.26 -0.66 12.52
N ALA A 148 12.08 -0.53 13.82
CA ALA A 148 10.79 -0.71 14.48
C ALA A 148 9.72 0.23 13.87
N LEU A 149 8.60 -0.33 13.40
CA LEU A 149 7.53 0.41 12.74
C LEU A 149 6.61 1.06 13.78
N VAL A 150 6.55 2.39 13.76
CA VAL A 150 5.82 3.16 14.77
C VAL A 150 4.91 4.18 14.11
N VAL A 151 3.62 4.16 14.46
CA VAL A 151 2.65 5.17 14.02
C VAL A 151 2.37 6.09 15.20
N LEU A 152 2.66 7.37 15.03
CA LEU A 152 2.33 8.40 16.01
C LEU A 152 1.00 9.04 15.63
N ASP A 153 0.12 9.20 16.62
CA ASP A 153 -1.13 9.91 16.41
C ASP A 153 -0.96 11.43 16.57
N THR A 154 -2.02 12.18 16.22
CA THR A 154 -2.02 13.63 16.37
C THR A 154 -1.85 14.07 17.83
N SER A 155 -2.37 13.30 18.79
CA SER A 155 -2.22 13.62 20.22
C SER A 155 -0.75 13.60 20.66
N PHE A 156 0.05 12.66 20.15
CA PHE A 156 1.47 12.58 20.43
C PHE A 156 2.21 13.85 19.99
N TYR A 157 1.99 14.30 18.77
CA TYR A 157 2.65 15.50 18.21
C TYR A 157 2.28 16.80 18.93
N VAL A 158 1.12 16.83 19.59
CA VAL A 158 0.60 18.03 20.27
C VAL A 158 0.99 18.05 21.74
N GLU A 159 0.92 16.90 22.41
CA GLU A 159 0.99 16.82 23.87
C GLU A 159 2.38 16.38 24.37
N HIS A 160 3.22 15.76 23.52
CA HIS A 160 4.59 15.38 23.87
C HIS A 160 5.60 16.49 23.56
N ASP A 161 6.89 16.26 23.84
CA ASP A 161 7.97 17.20 23.53
C ASP A 161 8.19 17.43 22.02
N LYS A 162 9.09 18.35 21.67
CA LYS A 162 9.39 18.69 20.28
C LYS A 162 9.91 17.46 19.55
N LEU A 163 9.42 17.23 18.33
CA LEU A 163 9.70 16.02 17.54
C LEU A 163 11.19 15.65 17.48
N GLU A 164 12.07 16.64 17.36
CA GLU A 164 13.53 16.46 17.22
C GLU A 164 14.24 16.13 18.54
N ASP A 165 13.64 16.53 19.67
CA ASP A 165 14.22 16.44 21.01
C ASP A 165 13.83 15.13 21.73
N ILE A 166 12.87 14.37 21.18
CA ILE A 166 12.34 13.16 21.80
C ILE A 166 13.38 12.03 21.83
N ASP A 167 13.51 11.36 22.96
CA ASP A 167 14.19 10.06 23.06
C ASP A 167 13.21 8.93 22.70
N PHE A 168 13.12 8.62 21.41
CA PHE A 168 12.23 7.56 20.92
C PHE A 168 12.60 6.18 21.46
N ALA A 169 13.89 5.90 21.65
CA ALA A 169 14.36 4.61 22.16
C ALA A 169 13.87 4.41 23.60
N GLY A 170 14.00 5.44 24.44
CA GLY A 170 13.46 5.42 25.80
C GLY A 170 11.93 5.37 25.87
N VAL A 171 11.23 6.14 25.03
CA VAL A 171 9.76 6.14 24.98
C VAL A 171 9.21 4.77 24.55
N LEU A 172 9.86 4.10 23.61
CA LEU A 172 9.39 2.83 23.03
C LEU A 172 9.94 1.58 23.74
N ASP A 173 10.87 1.74 24.69
CA ASP A 173 11.64 0.66 25.31
C ASP A 173 12.38 -0.19 24.27
N LEU A 174 13.05 0.48 23.32
CA LEU A 174 13.78 -0.12 22.20
C LEU A 174 15.23 0.43 22.14
N PRO A 175 16.09 0.12 23.14
CA PRO A 175 17.45 0.63 23.17
C PRO A 175 18.29 0.05 22.02
N GLY A 176 18.91 0.93 21.24
CA GLY A 176 19.80 0.58 20.13
C GLY A 176 19.14 0.01 18.88
N GLU A 177 17.81 -0.03 18.82
CA GLU A 177 17.10 -0.35 17.58
C GLU A 177 16.89 0.89 16.71
N ASP A 178 17.01 0.72 15.40
CA ASP A 178 16.52 1.73 14.46
C ASP A 178 15.00 1.84 14.57
N ILE A 179 14.48 3.06 14.43
CA ILE A 179 13.06 3.36 14.56
C ILE A 179 12.57 4.05 13.28
N HIS A 180 11.43 3.60 12.78
CA HIS A 180 10.78 4.15 11.61
C HIS A 180 9.40 4.69 11.96
N LEU A 181 9.31 6.02 12.03
CA LEU A 181 8.08 6.75 12.31
C LEU A 181 7.25 6.87 11.02
N ILE A 182 6.02 6.40 11.07
CA ILE A 182 5.06 6.45 9.98
C ILE A 182 4.04 7.51 10.31
N VAL A 183 3.89 8.50 9.43
CA VAL A 183 2.95 9.60 9.58
C VAL A 183 1.83 9.43 8.56
N PRO A 184 0.62 8.98 8.94
CA PRO A 184 -0.53 8.95 8.04
C PRO A 184 -0.89 10.35 7.54
N MET A 185 -1.33 10.46 6.28
CA MET A 185 -1.80 11.74 5.73
C MET A 185 -2.94 12.36 6.58
N ALA A 186 -3.78 11.51 7.18
CA ALA A 186 -4.82 11.94 8.10
C ALA A 186 -4.28 12.75 9.29
N VAL A 187 -3.14 12.35 9.87
CA VAL A 187 -2.48 13.10 10.97
C VAL A 187 -1.95 14.44 10.47
N VAL A 188 -1.38 14.49 9.27
CA VAL A 188 -0.89 15.76 8.66
C VAL A 188 -2.03 16.76 8.52
N ASP A 189 -3.19 16.30 8.03
CA ASP A 189 -4.36 17.17 7.86
C ASP A 189 -4.96 17.62 9.20
N GLU A 190 -4.96 16.75 10.23
CA GLU A 190 -5.37 17.15 11.58
C GLU A 190 -4.42 18.21 12.17
N LEU A 191 -3.10 18.03 12.00
CA LEU A 191 -2.11 19.02 12.42
C LEU A 191 -2.32 20.36 11.70
N ASP A 192 -2.57 20.37 10.39
CA ASP A 192 -2.84 21.64 9.69
C ASP A 192 -4.14 22.29 10.17
N GLY A 193 -5.18 21.50 10.46
CA GLY A 193 -6.41 21.96 11.09
C GLY A 193 -6.17 22.60 12.47
N LEU A 194 -5.28 22.02 13.28
CA LEU A 194 -4.94 22.51 14.62
C LEU A 194 -4.27 23.89 14.62
N LYS A 195 -3.70 24.35 13.50
CA LYS A 195 -3.17 25.72 13.38
C LYS A 195 -4.23 26.81 13.57
N ARG A 196 -5.52 26.45 13.50
CA ARG A 196 -6.63 27.37 13.79
C ARG A 196 -6.85 27.58 15.29
N HIS A 197 -6.39 26.67 16.15
CA HIS A 197 -6.54 26.74 17.61
C HIS A 197 -5.35 27.47 18.25
N ARG A 198 -5.60 28.52 19.05
CA ARG A 198 -4.51 29.35 19.64
C ARG A 198 -3.48 28.52 20.41
N ASP A 199 -3.95 27.65 21.31
CA ASP A 199 -3.07 26.95 22.27
C ASP A 199 -2.23 25.85 21.63
N LYS A 200 -2.69 25.29 20.50
CA LYS A 200 -2.06 24.16 19.79
C LYS A 200 -1.36 24.58 18.49
N ARG A 201 -1.52 25.84 18.07
CA ARG A 201 -0.99 26.38 16.80
C ARG A 201 0.52 26.22 16.69
N TRP A 202 1.24 26.57 17.76
CA TRP A 202 2.70 26.58 17.72
C TRP A 202 3.27 25.17 17.59
N ARG A 203 2.72 24.19 18.35
CA ARG A 203 3.08 22.77 18.27
C ARG A 203 2.82 22.21 16.88
N ALA A 204 1.61 22.38 16.37
CA ALA A 204 1.25 21.89 15.05
C ALA A 204 2.09 22.52 13.92
N GLY A 205 2.30 23.84 13.98
CA GLY A 205 3.13 24.56 13.01
C GLY A 205 4.59 24.13 13.04
N TYR A 206 5.17 23.95 14.23
CA TYR A 206 6.54 23.46 14.40
C TYR A 206 6.69 22.03 13.85
N THR A 207 5.82 21.10 14.25
CA THR A 207 5.86 19.71 13.78
C THR A 207 5.77 19.62 12.27
N LEU A 208 4.84 20.35 11.63
CA LEU A 208 4.72 20.35 10.17
C LEU A 208 5.97 20.93 9.48
N ALA A 209 6.62 21.93 10.06
CA ALA A 209 7.86 22.48 9.52
C ALA A 209 9.02 21.49 9.61
N VAL A 210 9.12 20.72 10.71
CA VAL A 210 10.10 19.64 10.85
C VAL A 210 9.84 18.54 9.82
N LEU A 211 8.59 18.07 9.70
CA LEU A 211 8.23 17.03 8.73
C LEU A 211 8.50 17.47 7.29
N ASP A 212 8.14 18.70 6.91
CA ASP A 212 8.41 19.24 5.57
C ASP A 212 9.91 19.32 5.28
N ARG A 213 10.74 19.73 6.27
CA ARG A 213 12.20 19.72 6.12
C ARG A 213 12.74 18.30 5.91
N VAL A 214 12.33 17.37 6.76
CA VAL A 214 12.80 15.97 6.75
C VAL A 214 12.44 15.28 5.43
N TRP A 215 11.27 15.56 4.85
CA TRP A 215 10.84 14.95 3.57
C TRP A 215 11.39 15.60 2.30
N ARG A 216 12.01 16.80 2.37
CA ARG A 216 12.59 17.47 1.20
C ARG A 216 13.85 16.81 0.67
N ASP A 217 14.59 16.12 1.53
CA ASP A 217 15.92 15.59 1.21
C ASP A 217 15.90 14.23 0.49
N ASP A 218 14.76 13.53 0.40
CA ASP A 218 14.63 12.26 -0.32
C ASP A 218 13.41 12.19 -1.24
N SER A 219 13.68 12.14 -2.53
CA SER A 219 12.69 12.25 -3.61
C SER A 219 11.99 10.93 -3.95
N THR A 220 12.45 9.79 -3.43
CA THR A 220 11.97 8.49 -3.93
C THR A 220 10.80 7.92 -3.14
N MET A 221 10.66 8.25 -1.85
CA MET A 221 9.52 7.79 -1.03
C MET A 221 9.07 8.76 0.10
N ARG A 222 9.56 10.01 0.13
CA ARG A 222 9.37 10.93 1.29
C ARG A 222 9.77 10.25 2.61
N LEU A 223 10.89 9.55 2.56
CA LEU A 223 11.57 9.02 3.73
C LEU A 223 12.62 10.03 4.12
N GLY A 224 12.51 10.62 5.29
CA GLY A 224 13.53 11.52 5.78
C GLY A 224 14.22 10.96 7.00
N ARG A 225 15.44 11.43 7.22
CA ARG A 225 16.21 11.11 8.42
C ARG A 225 15.95 12.20 9.47
N LEU A 226 15.43 11.81 10.62
CA LEU A 226 15.23 12.71 11.75
C LEU A 226 16.46 12.69 12.67
N ARG A 227 17.07 11.53 12.87
CA ARG A 227 18.29 11.35 13.67
C ARG A 227 19.12 10.20 13.08
N ASP A 228 20.43 10.38 12.96
CA ASP A 228 21.35 9.29 12.61
C ASP A 228 21.58 8.38 13.81
N ALA A 229 21.96 7.13 13.54
CA ALA A 229 22.43 6.24 14.60
C ALA A 229 23.67 6.86 15.24
N GLN A 230 23.72 6.86 16.57
CA GLN A 230 24.94 7.21 17.26
C GLN A 230 25.99 6.13 16.99
N THR A 231 27.27 6.46 17.16
CA THR A 231 28.35 5.47 17.17
C THR A 231 28.88 5.32 18.58
N ALA A 232 29.51 4.18 18.89
CA ALA A 232 30.13 3.95 20.20
C ALA A 232 31.23 4.98 20.54
N HIS A 233 31.69 5.76 19.56
CA HIS A 233 32.62 6.88 19.79
C HIS A 233 31.94 8.15 20.32
N ASP A 234 30.62 8.26 20.21
CA ASP A 234 29.86 9.46 20.56
C ASP A 234 29.43 9.47 22.03
N ASP A 235 29.45 8.33 22.72
CA ASP A 235 29.11 8.23 24.15
C ASP A 235 30.17 7.47 24.98
N PRO A 236 31.04 8.18 25.72
CA PRO A 236 32.05 7.58 26.58
C PRO A 236 31.49 6.92 27.86
N SER A 237 30.17 7.00 28.10
CA SER A 237 29.53 6.46 29.32
C SER A 237 29.21 4.96 29.26
N GLY A 238 29.31 4.33 28.09
CA GLY A 238 28.98 2.92 27.89
C GLY A 238 27.48 2.62 27.84
N ALA A 239 26.63 3.64 27.70
CA ALA A 239 25.21 3.47 27.44
C ALA A 239 24.96 2.79 26.07
N PRO A 240 23.84 2.07 25.89
CA PRO A 240 23.48 1.52 24.59
C PRO A 240 23.34 2.65 23.57
N VAL A 241 24.12 2.55 22.50
CA VAL A 241 24.18 3.51 21.42
C VAL A 241 22.79 3.65 20.78
N ALA A 242 22.26 4.87 20.67
CA ALA A 242 20.91 5.08 20.11
C ALA A 242 20.88 4.75 18.60
N GLY A 243 19.87 4.00 18.16
CA GLY A 243 19.63 3.70 16.76
C GLY A 243 19.15 4.91 15.95
N ALA A 244 19.12 4.78 14.62
CA ALA A 244 18.66 5.84 13.73
C ALA A 244 17.14 6.03 13.84
N VAL A 245 16.68 7.27 13.71
CA VAL A 245 15.25 7.61 13.64
C VAL A 245 14.93 8.16 12.26
N THR A 246 14.08 7.45 11.54
CA THR A 246 13.61 7.80 10.20
C THR A 246 12.12 8.11 10.21
N VAL A 247 11.65 8.93 9.29
CA VAL A 247 10.26 9.37 9.20
C VAL A 247 9.75 9.22 7.78
N GLY A 248 8.67 8.45 7.61
CA GLY A 248 7.99 8.26 6.33
C GLY A 248 6.57 8.83 6.35
N LEU A 249 6.18 9.49 5.26
CA LEU A 249 4.78 9.83 5.03
C LEU A 249 4.02 8.60 4.47
N LEU A 250 2.88 8.27 5.07
CA LEU A 250 1.96 7.27 4.55
C LEU A 250 0.81 7.97 3.80
N PRO A 251 0.86 8.07 2.47
CA PRO A 251 -0.19 8.71 1.69
C PRO A 251 -1.47 7.87 1.64
N ASP A 252 -2.57 8.55 1.35
CA ASP A 252 -3.82 7.90 1.01
C ASP A 252 -3.73 7.30 -0.41
N PRO A 253 -4.18 6.06 -0.62
CA PRO A 253 -4.24 5.48 -1.95
C PRO A 253 -5.12 6.33 -2.88
N ARG A 254 -4.85 6.29 -4.18
CA ARG A 254 -5.70 6.98 -5.16
C ARG A 254 -7.13 6.42 -5.10
N GLY A 255 -8.12 7.31 -5.01
CA GLY A 255 -9.53 6.92 -4.90
C GLY A 255 -9.95 6.48 -3.49
N HIS A 256 -9.06 6.57 -2.50
CA HIS A 256 -9.40 6.31 -1.11
C HIS A 256 -10.40 7.34 -0.58
N VAL A 257 -11.43 6.86 0.08
CA VAL A 257 -12.40 7.69 0.81
C VAL A 257 -12.16 7.43 2.28
N ARG A 258 -11.77 8.47 3.01
CA ARG A 258 -11.46 8.36 4.43
C ARG A 258 -12.67 7.93 5.24
N LEU A 259 -12.41 7.18 6.31
CA LEU A 259 -13.43 6.85 7.29
C LEU A 259 -13.95 8.12 7.98
N PRO A 260 -15.22 8.13 8.44
CA PRO A 260 -15.82 9.31 9.08
C PRO A 260 -15.12 9.75 10.36
N ILE A 261 -14.44 8.82 11.04
CA ILE A 261 -13.71 9.06 12.28
C ILE A 261 -12.21 8.93 11.97
N THR A 262 -11.43 9.98 12.23
CA THR A 262 -10.01 9.99 11.90
C THR A 262 -9.20 8.94 12.66
N ASP A 263 -9.55 8.66 13.92
CA ASP A 263 -8.89 7.58 14.69
C ASP A 263 -9.04 6.22 13.99
N ASP A 264 -10.24 5.92 13.49
CA ASP A 264 -10.53 4.68 12.78
C ASP A 264 -9.73 4.64 11.47
N GLU A 265 -9.64 5.77 10.76
CA GLU A 265 -8.81 5.92 9.57
C GLU A 265 -7.32 5.64 9.89
N ILE A 266 -6.75 6.28 10.91
CA ILE A 266 -5.34 6.08 11.29
C ILE A 266 -5.07 4.61 11.64
N VAL A 267 -5.96 3.97 12.39
CA VAL A 267 -5.85 2.56 12.77
C VAL A 267 -5.95 1.64 11.55
N ASP A 268 -6.87 1.89 10.63
CA ASP A 268 -7.01 1.11 9.39
C ASP A 268 -5.76 1.22 8.51
N ARG A 269 -5.24 2.44 8.34
CA ARG A 269 -3.99 2.70 7.60
C ARG A 269 -2.79 2.00 8.24
N ALA A 270 -2.68 2.03 9.57
CA ALA A 270 -1.62 1.31 10.30
C ALA A 270 -1.74 -0.22 10.17
N ALA A 271 -2.97 -0.75 10.22
CA ALA A 271 -3.24 -2.18 10.01
C ALA A 271 -2.88 -2.62 8.59
N ALA A 272 -3.13 -1.78 7.58
CA ALA A 272 -2.70 -2.02 6.21
C ALA A 272 -1.17 -2.09 6.09
N VAL A 273 -0.42 -1.21 6.78
CA VAL A 273 1.04 -1.30 6.83
C VAL A 273 1.49 -2.60 7.47
N ARG A 274 0.90 -3.01 8.60
CA ARG A 274 1.22 -4.30 9.25
C ARG A 274 1.00 -5.48 8.30
N ALA A 275 -0.10 -5.48 7.55
CA ALA A 275 -0.41 -6.52 6.57
C ALA A 275 0.64 -6.58 5.44
N ILE A 276 1.14 -5.42 5.01
CA ILE A 276 2.19 -5.33 3.99
C ILE A 276 3.56 -5.73 4.52
N ALA A 277 3.94 -5.19 5.68
CA ALA A 277 5.25 -5.40 6.28
C ALA A 277 5.42 -6.81 6.86
N GLY A 278 4.31 -7.50 7.18
CA GLY A 278 4.34 -8.84 7.80
C GLY A 278 4.92 -8.85 9.22
N ARG A 279 5.09 -7.69 9.84
CA ARG A 279 5.71 -7.51 11.16
C ARG A 279 4.88 -6.57 12.04
N PRO A 280 5.06 -6.59 13.37
CA PRO A 280 4.31 -5.73 14.27
C PRO A 280 4.51 -4.23 13.95
N VAL A 281 3.40 -3.48 14.01
CA VAL A 281 3.38 -2.01 13.98
C VAL A 281 2.86 -1.54 15.33
N THR A 282 3.53 -0.55 15.92
CA THR A 282 3.17 0.03 17.21
C THR A 282 2.51 1.38 17.02
N VAL A 283 1.28 1.55 17.51
CA VAL A 283 0.61 2.85 17.60
C VAL A 283 0.94 3.48 18.95
N VAL A 284 1.45 4.72 18.94
CA VAL A 284 1.73 5.50 20.15
C VAL A 284 0.70 6.62 20.26
N THR A 285 0.08 6.73 21.43
CA THR A 285 -1.02 7.68 21.65
C THR A 285 -1.17 8.02 23.13
N TYR A 286 -1.72 9.20 23.43
CA TYR A 286 -2.24 9.53 24.77
C TYR A 286 -3.71 9.12 24.97
N ASP A 287 -4.43 8.82 23.89
CA ASP A 287 -5.85 8.55 23.92
C ASP A 287 -6.20 7.08 24.24
N THR A 288 -7.20 6.90 25.10
CA THR A 288 -7.65 5.55 25.51
C THR A 288 -8.45 4.87 24.41
N GLY A 289 -9.30 5.63 23.71
CA GLY A 289 -10.09 5.12 22.60
C GLY A 289 -9.19 4.62 21.46
N MET A 290 -8.21 5.42 21.06
CA MET A 290 -7.25 5.06 20.03
C MET A 290 -6.42 3.83 20.38
N SER A 291 -5.86 3.76 21.60
CA SER A 291 -5.11 2.57 22.03
C SER A 291 -5.97 1.30 22.06
N THR A 292 -7.26 1.43 22.39
CA THR A 292 -8.21 0.31 22.36
C THR A 292 -8.50 -0.13 20.93
N ARG A 293 -8.77 0.82 20.01
CA ARG A 293 -9.00 0.54 18.59
C ARG A 293 -7.79 -0.13 17.93
N ALA A 294 -6.59 0.37 18.19
CA ALA A 294 -5.35 -0.20 17.66
C ALA A 294 -5.20 -1.68 18.07
N ARG A 295 -5.45 -2.02 19.34
CA ARG A 295 -5.41 -3.41 19.82
C ARG A 295 -6.47 -4.29 19.16
N LEU A 296 -7.70 -3.79 18.99
CA LEU A 296 -8.77 -4.53 18.30
C LEU A 296 -8.42 -4.80 16.83
N ALA A 297 -7.66 -3.92 16.19
CA ALA A 297 -7.15 -4.11 14.84
C ALA A 297 -5.89 -5.00 14.76
N GLY A 298 -5.42 -5.57 15.88
CA GLY A 298 -4.25 -6.44 15.94
C GLY A 298 -2.90 -5.72 15.87
N LEU A 299 -2.87 -4.42 16.16
CA LEU A 299 -1.66 -3.60 16.28
C LEU A 299 -1.10 -3.66 17.71
N LYS A 300 0.20 -3.42 17.88
CA LYS A 300 0.75 -3.06 19.20
C LYS A 300 0.29 -1.65 19.54
N ALA A 301 -0.01 -1.39 20.81
CA ALA A 301 -0.43 -0.06 21.25
C ALA A 301 0.31 0.34 22.53
N LEU A 302 1.08 1.43 22.44
CA LEU A 302 1.74 2.09 23.54
C LEU A 302 0.92 3.31 23.94
N LYS A 303 0.21 3.21 25.06
CA LYS A 303 -0.52 4.34 25.63
C LYS A 303 0.40 5.08 26.59
N LEU A 304 0.69 6.34 26.28
CA LEU A 304 1.47 7.20 27.14
C LEU A 304 0.59 7.86 28.20
N THR A 305 1.21 8.21 29.33
CA THR A 305 0.61 9.07 30.35
C THR A 305 1.05 10.48 30.09
N LYS A 306 0.12 11.44 30.12
CA LYS A 306 0.43 12.84 29.87
C LYS A 306 1.51 13.30 30.84
N PRO A 307 2.62 13.89 30.36
CA PRO A 307 3.51 14.63 31.25
C PRO A 307 2.76 15.83 31.84
N ASP A 308 3.23 16.35 32.98
CA ASP A 308 2.81 17.68 33.47
C ASP A 308 2.93 18.71 32.33
N PRO A 309 2.04 19.71 32.25
CA PRO A 309 1.80 20.51 31.05
C PRO A 309 3.10 20.99 30.39
N ALA A 310 3.30 20.52 29.16
CA ALA A 310 4.56 20.66 28.43
C ALA A 310 4.89 22.12 28.10
N GLY A 311 6.00 22.61 28.65
CA GLY A 311 6.91 23.66 28.14
C GLY A 311 6.31 24.95 27.59
N ASP A 312 6.66 26.07 28.23
CA ASP A 312 6.23 27.42 27.85
C ASP A 312 6.46 27.76 26.36
N GLU A 313 5.50 28.49 25.78
CA GLU A 313 5.62 29.12 24.46
C GLU A 313 6.88 30.01 24.45
N PRO A 314 7.82 29.82 23.50
CA PRO A 314 8.98 30.68 23.42
C PRO A 314 8.53 32.12 23.15
N ALA A 315 9.04 33.06 23.94
CA ALA A 315 8.73 34.48 23.79
C ALA A 315 8.97 34.92 22.34
N ALA A 316 7.93 35.51 21.73
CA ALA A 316 8.00 36.03 20.37
C ALA A 316 9.24 36.91 20.24
N ALA A 317 10.12 36.58 19.28
CA ALA A 317 11.28 37.38 18.95
C ALA A 317 10.81 38.82 18.69
N GLY A 318 11.14 39.72 19.62
CA GLY A 318 10.54 41.04 19.71
C GLY A 318 10.66 41.79 18.40
N SER A 319 9.51 42.15 17.82
CA SER A 319 9.43 43.26 16.88
C SER A 319 9.95 44.50 17.58
N GLY A 320 11.14 44.96 17.19
CA GLY A 320 11.77 46.15 17.72
C GLY A 320 10.83 47.35 17.61
N SER A 321 10.19 47.70 18.73
CA SER A 321 9.50 48.96 18.92
C SER A 321 10.53 50.08 18.93
N ARG A 322 10.83 50.64 17.75
CA ARG A 322 11.44 51.96 17.64
C ARG A 322 10.38 52.99 18.01
N HIS A 323 10.30 53.31 19.29
CA HIS A 323 9.61 54.48 19.81
C HIS A 323 10.63 55.48 20.36
N GLY A 324 11.03 56.45 19.52
CA GLY A 324 11.51 57.77 19.94
C GLY A 324 10.61 58.79 19.25
N ARG A 325 9.64 59.43 19.92
CA ARG A 325 9.78 60.67 20.73
C ARG A 325 10.56 61.74 19.91
N ARG A 326 10.09 62.96 19.62
CA ARG A 326 9.23 63.87 20.39
C ARG A 326 9.01 65.18 19.57
N LYS A 327 7.81 65.76 19.68
CA LYS A 327 7.42 67.20 19.68
C LYS A 327 7.93 68.16 18.58
N GLY A 328 6.96 68.68 17.83
CA GLY A 328 6.77 70.10 17.52
C GLY A 328 5.36 70.48 17.94
#